data_AF-A0A2L2YIW0-F1
#
_entry.id   AF-A0A2L2YIW0-F1
#
_cell.length_a   1.000
_cell.length_b   1.000
_cell.length_c   1.000
_cell.angle_alpha   90.00
_cell.angle_beta   90.00
_cell.angle_gamma   90.00
#
_symmetry.space_group_name_H-M   'P 1'
#
loop_
_entity.id
_entity.type
_entity.pdbx_description
1 polymer ?
#
loop_
_entity_poly.entity_id
_entity_poly.type
_entity_poly.pdbx_seq_one_letter_code
_entity_poly.pdbx_strand_id
1 'polypeptide(L)'
;HAPDSPISVSSTFDEDSTVFLLELLIKIVLLNRDRVMSIWTIIRDHLLNMIMTSASSDHTYLLERSVVGILRIAIRLIRKEEMIPQVLQSLRVLLYLKPSAMFLVSKQTAYALHELLRTNAANIHSQQDWSLIFSLLERVGAGAKPPREMTSPPETPTKTPSSGAQSDSELSLGRHSIESVSTNERGYTSDSGVYDSQPSSPVNQQLNLLLSDSVGIQGGWTLVNKNGEIESVQPLHVNQYNIVLHRELLGHDAIAFLKSCESLAFLVRDAAHITTENFDSCVHCIRTFVEASTHGSSSSDKKNKVRSHKEKKMVKTVPKRKEEKLKTSRSQSRLGEGYEADDEDKADEYSPAYQQVSLQLLDLMHTLHTRAAAICCSGETTDENGDNKPKINLWSSCWCPLLQGIARLCCDSRRVIRTAALTLLHRALLVHDLQTLSPLEWESCFNKVLFPLLAKLLENISPNDPFGMEETRMRGITLLCKVSIS
;
A
#
# COMPACT_ATOMS: atom_id res chain seq x y z
N HIS A 1 -23.56 59.89 18.42
CA HIS A 1 -24.47 58.94 17.77
C HIS A 1 -23.87 58.54 16.42
N ALA A 2 -23.11 57.44 16.40
CA ALA A 2 -22.64 56.80 15.18
C ALA A 2 -23.51 55.55 14.94
N PRO A 3 -23.84 55.22 13.68
CA PRO A 3 -24.83 54.20 13.35
C PRO A 3 -24.27 52.79 13.53
N ASP A 4 -25.20 51.86 13.72
CA ASP A 4 -25.00 50.47 14.05
C ASP A 4 -23.97 49.75 13.16
N SER A 5 -23.02 49.11 13.83
CA SER A 5 -22.18 48.05 13.28
C SER A 5 -23.05 46.95 12.67
N PRO A 6 -22.76 46.46 11.45
CA PRO A 6 -23.49 45.32 10.91
C PRO A 6 -23.14 44.11 11.76
N ILE A 7 -24.15 43.47 12.32
CA ILE A 7 -24.06 42.10 12.85
C ILE A 7 -23.57 41.26 11.68
N SER A 8 -22.30 40.86 11.70
CA SER A 8 -21.80 39.83 10.82
C SER A 8 -22.62 38.59 11.11
N VAL A 9 -23.57 38.30 10.21
CA VAL A 9 -24.16 36.97 10.08
C VAL A 9 -23.03 36.06 9.63
N SER A 10 -22.20 35.66 10.60
CA SER A 10 -21.47 34.41 10.55
C SER A 10 -22.55 33.35 10.35
N SER A 11 -22.74 32.93 9.09
CA SER A 11 -23.50 31.73 8.78
C SER A 11 -22.76 30.57 9.42
N THR A 12 -23.04 30.32 10.70
CA THR A 12 -22.56 29.16 11.44
C THR A 12 -23.06 27.96 10.66
N PHE A 13 -22.13 27.24 10.02
CA PHE A 13 -22.43 26.00 9.33
C PHE A 13 -23.13 25.06 10.33
N ASP A 14 -24.42 24.79 10.08
CA ASP A 14 -25.22 23.92 10.95
C ASP A 14 -24.95 22.46 10.56
N GLU A 15 -23.95 21.87 11.21
CA GLU A 15 -23.52 20.50 10.98
C GLU A 15 -24.66 19.51 11.30
N ASP A 16 -25.43 19.75 12.37
CA ASP A 16 -26.51 18.85 12.81
C ASP A 16 -27.63 18.78 11.77
N SER A 17 -28.09 19.94 11.27
CA SER A 17 -29.08 19.97 10.18
C SER A 17 -28.55 19.31 8.91
N THR A 18 -27.26 19.50 8.59
CA THR A 18 -26.64 18.88 7.41
C THR A 18 -26.60 17.36 7.54
N VAL A 19 -26.23 16.83 8.71
CA VAL A 19 -26.21 15.39 8.98
C VAL A 19 -27.63 14.81 8.95
N PHE A 20 -28.62 15.52 9.50
CA PHE A 20 -30.01 15.09 9.44
C PHE A 20 -30.50 14.95 7.99
N LEU A 21 -30.25 15.96 7.16
CA LEU A 21 -30.62 15.95 5.74
C LEU A 21 -29.88 14.85 4.96
N LEU A 22 -28.60 14.64 5.25
CA LEU A 22 -27.82 13.54 4.69
C LEU A 22 -28.43 12.18 5.01
N GLU A 23 -28.77 11.91 6.26
CA GLU A 23 -29.40 10.64 6.66
C GLU A 23 -30.79 10.46 6.06
N LEU A 24 -31.57 11.54 5.94
CA LEU A 24 -32.85 11.51 5.25
C LEU A 24 -32.66 11.17 3.77
N LEU A 25 -31.70 11.81 3.09
CA LEU A 25 -31.35 11.51 1.70
C LEU A 25 -30.97 10.03 1.53
N ILE A 26 -30.04 9.53 2.35
CA ILE A 26 -29.60 8.12 2.31
C ILE A 26 -30.80 7.17 2.49
N LYS A 27 -31.69 7.44 3.45
CA LYS A 27 -32.90 6.62 3.67
C LYS A 27 -33.83 6.62 2.45
N ILE A 28 -34.08 7.80 1.85
CA ILE A 28 -34.91 7.92 0.65
C ILE A 28 -34.30 7.11 -0.50
N VAL A 29 -32.99 7.21 -0.71
CA VAL A 29 -32.27 6.46 -1.76
C VAL A 29 -32.39 4.96 -1.56
N LEU A 30 -32.18 4.48 -0.33
CA LEU A 30 -32.27 3.05 -0.01
C LEU A 30 -33.70 2.50 -0.18
N LEU A 31 -34.73 3.28 0.16
CA LEU A 31 -36.13 2.93 -0.04
C LEU A 31 -36.53 2.91 -1.52
N ASN A 32 -35.93 3.79 -2.33
CA ASN A 32 -36.21 3.93 -3.77
C ASN A 32 -35.16 3.27 -4.67
N ARG A 33 -34.53 2.18 -4.19
CA ARG A 33 -33.43 1.47 -4.89
C ARG A 33 -33.73 1.09 -6.35
N ASP A 34 -35.00 0.96 -6.73
CA ASP A 34 -35.42 0.55 -8.07
C ASP A 34 -35.41 1.69 -9.09
N ARG A 35 -35.46 2.94 -8.61
CA ARG A 35 -35.43 4.14 -9.43
C ARG A 35 -34.13 4.92 -9.31
N VAL A 36 -33.20 4.44 -8.48
CA VAL A 36 -31.96 5.15 -8.16
C VAL A 36 -31.09 5.40 -9.40
N MET A 37 -31.13 4.54 -10.41
CA MET A 37 -30.31 4.67 -11.63
C MET A 37 -30.46 6.03 -12.30
N SER A 38 -31.68 6.56 -12.40
CA SER A 38 -31.96 7.84 -13.07
C SER A 38 -31.40 9.05 -12.31
N ILE A 39 -31.15 8.91 -11.01
CA ILE A 39 -30.71 10.00 -10.11
C ILE A 39 -29.34 9.73 -9.47
N TRP A 40 -28.72 8.60 -9.79
CA TRP A 40 -27.51 8.11 -9.12
C TRP A 40 -26.36 9.09 -9.24
N THR A 41 -26.08 9.60 -10.44
CA THR A 41 -25.01 10.56 -10.71
C THR A 41 -25.11 11.77 -9.78
N ILE A 42 -26.32 12.33 -9.63
CA ILE A 42 -26.55 13.52 -8.79
C ILE A 42 -26.30 13.21 -7.31
N ILE A 43 -26.85 12.08 -6.82
CA ILE A 43 -26.67 11.65 -5.44
C ILE A 43 -25.20 11.35 -5.14
N ARG A 44 -24.56 10.59 -6.03
CA ARG A 44 -23.15 10.22 -5.95
C ARG A 44 -22.31 11.48 -5.84
N ASP A 45 -22.40 12.38 -6.81
CA ASP A 45 -21.55 13.58 -6.86
C ASP A 45 -21.75 14.46 -5.62
N HIS A 46 -22.99 14.58 -5.12
CA HIS A 46 -23.27 15.25 -3.85
C HIS A 46 -22.57 14.57 -2.65
N LEU A 47 -22.70 13.25 -2.50
CA LEU A 47 -22.07 12.49 -1.42
C LEU A 47 -20.54 12.55 -1.50
N LEU A 48 -19.96 12.44 -2.69
CA LEU A 48 -18.51 12.52 -2.88
C LEU A 48 -17.98 13.91 -2.51
N ASN A 49 -18.67 14.97 -2.94
CA ASN A 49 -18.34 16.34 -2.55
C ASN A 49 -18.43 16.52 -1.03
N MET A 50 -19.48 16.01 -0.39
CA MET A 50 -19.60 16.05 1.07
C MET A 50 -18.44 15.36 1.78
N ILE A 51 -18.01 14.18 1.32
CA ILE A 51 -16.85 13.47 1.88
C ILE A 51 -15.57 14.31 1.74
N MET A 52 -15.32 14.88 0.56
CA MET A 52 -14.10 15.66 0.33
C MET A 52 -14.10 17.00 1.07
N THR A 53 -15.24 17.69 1.14
CA THR A 53 -15.38 18.95 1.89
C THR A 53 -15.26 18.71 3.39
N SER A 54 -15.97 17.71 3.94
CA SER A 54 -15.87 17.38 5.37
C SER A 54 -14.45 16.94 5.77
N ALA A 55 -13.75 16.20 4.91
CA ALA A 55 -12.35 15.83 5.14
C ALA A 55 -11.36 17.01 5.03
N SER A 56 -11.71 18.06 4.28
CA SER A 56 -10.85 19.25 4.11
C SER A 56 -11.08 20.29 5.19
N SER A 57 -12.31 20.36 5.72
CA SER A 57 -12.74 21.26 6.78
C SER A 57 -12.65 20.64 8.19
N ASP A 58 -12.09 19.44 8.31
CA ASP A 58 -11.95 18.68 9.56
C ASP A 58 -13.29 18.46 10.33
N HIS A 59 -14.42 18.39 9.61
CA HIS A 59 -15.73 18.03 10.18
C HIS A 59 -15.82 16.50 10.36
N THR A 60 -15.24 16.00 11.45
CA THR A 60 -15.05 14.56 11.71
C THR A 60 -16.37 13.78 11.76
N TYR A 61 -17.39 14.33 12.41
CA TYR A 61 -18.69 13.67 12.53
C TYR A 61 -19.39 13.61 11.17
N LEU A 62 -19.52 14.73 10.47
CA LEU A 62 -20.08 14.75 9.11
C LEU A 62 -19.33 13.82 8.13
N LEU A 63 -17.99 13.76 8.21
CA LEU A 63 -17.18 12.86 7.41
C LEU A 63 -17.56 11.40 7.67
N GLU A 64 -17.61 10.98 8.94
CA GLU A 64 -17.98 9.62 9.32
C GLU A 64 -19.37 9.26 8.80
N ARG A 65 -20.36 10.15 8.99
CA ARG A 65 -21.74 9.92 8.52
C ARG A 65 -21.82 9.84 7.00
N SER A 66 -21.06 10.67 6.29
CA SER A 66 -21.01 10.68 4.81
C SER A 66 -20.38 9.40 4.26
N VAL A 67 -19.27 8.95 4.86
CA VAL A 67 -18.60 7.69 4.48
C VAL A 67 -19.49 6.48 4.78
N VAL A 68 -20.11 6.42 5.97
CA VAL A 68 -21.08 5.36 6.30
C VAL A 68 -22.27 5.38 5.34
N GLY A 69 -22.73 6.57 4.94
CA GLY A 69 -23.81 6.76 3.97
C GLY A 69 -23.52 6.12 2.62
N ILE A 70 -22.39 6.48 1.99
CA ILE A 70 -22.01 5.93 0.69
C ILE A 70 -21.77 4.42 0.77
N LEU A 71 -21.18 3.91 1.86
CA LEU A 71 -20.94 2.49 2.07
C LEU A 71 -22.24 1.69 2.20
N ARG A 72 -23.23 2.20 2.95
CA ARG A 72 -24.56 1.58 3.08
C ARG A 72 -25.29 1.51 1.74
N ILE A 73 -25.21 2.57 0.95
CA ILE A 73 -25.77 2.59 -0.40
C ILE A 73 -25.04 1.59 -1.29
N ALA A 74 -23.71 1.53 -1.22
CA ALA A 74 -22.90 0.61 -2.00
C ALA A 74 -23.28 -0.86 -1.76
N ILE A 75 -23.31 -1.30 -0.49
CA ILE A 75 -23.72 -2.66 -0.10
C ILE A 75 -25.12 -2.99 -0.64
N ARG A 76 -26.01 -2.00 -0.69
CA ARG A 76 -27.40 -2.22 -1.10
C ARG A 76 -27.57 -2.31 -2.62
N LEU A 77 -26.82 -1.51 -3.37
CA LEU A 77 -26.98 -1.34 -4.83
C LEU A 77 -26.14 -2.32 -5.64
N ILE A 78 -25.04 -2.83 -5.11
CA ILE A 78 -24.16 -3.78 -5.80
C ILE A 78 -24.85 -5.12 -6.14
N ARG A 79 -26.03 -5.40 -5.57
CA ARG A 79 -26.90 -6.52 -5.98
C ARG A 79 -27.45 -6.39 -7.41
N LYS A 80 -27.35 -5.21 -8.02
CA LYS A 80 -27.70 -4.95 -9.42
C LYS A 80 -26.42 -4.92 -10.22
N GLU A 81 -26.23 -5.90 -11.11
CA GLU A 81 -25.00 -6.06 -11.89
C GLU A 81 -24.61 -4.79 -12.66
N GLU A 82 -25.59 -4.10 -13.25
CA GLU A 82 -25.38 -2.83 -13.97
C GLU A 82 -24.83 -1.70 -13.09
N MET A 83 -25.09 -1.75 -11.78
CA MET A 83 -24.66 -0.72 -10.83
C MET A 83 -23.29 -1.00 -10.23
N ILE A 84 -22.76 -2.23 -10.34
CA ILE A 84 -21.52 -2.65 -9.67
C ILE A 84 -20.36 -1.71 -10.00
N PRO A 85 -20.03 -1.44 -11.28
CA PRO A 85 -18.88 -0.59 -11.62
C PRO A 85 -19.07 0.85 -11.12
N GLN A 86 -20.29 1.38 -11.24
CA GLN A 86 -20.58 2.76 -10.83
C GLN A 86 -20.49 2.94 -9.31
N VAL A 87 -20.96 1.95 -8.56
CA VAL A 87 -20.93 1.92 -7.10
C VAL A 87 -19.51 1.75 -6.59
N LEU A 88 -18.77 0.78 -7.11
CA LEU A 88 -17.39 0.53 -6.70
C LEU A 88 -16.49 1.72 -7.03
N GLN A 89 -16.61 2.28 -8.23
CA GLN A 89 -15.86 3.48 -8.60
C GLN A 89 -16.16 4.69 -7.68
N SER A 90 -17.36 4.77 -7.10
CA SER A 90 -17.68 5.82 -6.12
C SER A 90 -16.89 5.65 -4.81
N LEU A 91 -16.56 4.41 -4.42
CA LEU A 91 -15.73 4.14 -3.24
C LEU A 91 -14.26 4.54 -3.44
N ARG A 92 -13.82 4.76 -4.68
CA ARG A 92 -12.47 5.25 -4.99
C ARG A 92 -12.17 6.59 -4.32
N VAL A 93 -13.19 7.41 -4.01
CA VAL A 93 -13.02 8.68 -3.26
C VAL A 93 -12.26 8.48 -1.94
N LEU A 94 -12.46 7.33 -1.28
CA LEU A 94 -11.83 7.02 0.00
C LEU A 94 -10.30 6.88 -0.15
N LEU A 95 -9.82 6.52 -1.35
CA LEU A 95 -8.40 6.48 -1.67
C LEU A 95 -7.76 7.88 -1.83
N TYR A 96 -8.55 8.96 -1.84
CA TYR A 96 -8.02 10.33 -1.88
C TYR A 96 -8.00 11.01 -0.51
N LEU A 97 -8.58 10.38 0.52
CA LEU A 97 -8.61 10.93 1.88
C LEU A 97 -7.19 11.02 2.48
N LYS A 98 -6.88 12.12 3.17
CA LYS A 98 -5.62 12.23 3.92
C LYS A 98 -5.52 11.11 4.98
N PRO A 99 -4.31 10.68 5.38
CA PRO A 99 -4.15 9.59 6.34
C PRO A 99 -4.93 9.74 7.64
N SER A 100 -5.03 10.96 8.20
CA SER A 100 -5.81 11.26 9.41
C SER A 100 -7.31 11.01 9.23
N ALA A 101 -7.89 11.52 8.14
CA ALA A 101 -9.29 11.33 7.78
C ALA A 101 -9.61 9.84 7.49
N MET A 102 -8.70 9.14 6.81
CA MET A 102 -8.84 7.71 6.55
C MET A 102 -8.76 6.88 7.84
N PHE A 103 -7.87 7.23 8.76
CA PHE A 103 -7.77 6.53 10.05
C PHE A 103 -9.08 6.62 10.85
N LEU A 104 -9.75 7.79 10.86
CA LEU A 104 -11.02 8.01 11.55
C LEU A 104 -12.14 7.07 11.07
N VAL A 105 -12.26 6.86 9.76
CA VAL A 105 -13.35 6.07 9.15
C VAL A 105 -12.93 4.63 8.82
N SER A 106 -11.74 4.22 9.25
CA SER A 106 -11.13 2.93 8.89
C SER A 106 -11.99 1.75 9.34
N LYS A 107 -12.46 1.73 10.59
CA LYS A 107 -13.32 0.66 11.13
C LYS A 107 -14.60 0.50 10.32
N GLN A 108 -15.35 1.57 10.14
CA GLN A 108 -16.61 1.59 9.41
C GLN A 108 -16.41 1.09 7.98
N THR A 109 -15.31 1.52 7.34
CA THR A 109 -14.94 1.09 5.98
C THR A 109 -14.60 -0.40 5.95
N ALA A 110 -13.80 -0.92 6.90
CA ALA A 110 -13.42 -2.33 6.96
C ALA A 110 -14.64 -3.24 7.13
N TYR A 111 -15.56 -2.90 8.04
CA TYR A 111 -16.79 -3.66 8.26
C TYR A 111 -17.72 -3.61 7.04
N ALA A 112 -17.82 -2.45 6.40
CA ALA A 112 -18.64 -2.31 5.20
C ALA A 112 -18.09 -3.11 4.01
N LEU A 113 -16.77 -3.08 3.79
CA LEU A 113 -16.11 -3.88 2.75
C LEU A 113 -16.27 -5.38 3.03
N HIS A 114 -16.15 -5.80 4.29
CA HIS A 114 -16.39 -7.17 4.69
C HIS A 114 -17.81 -7.63 4.35
N GLU A 115 -18.82 -6.82 4.69
CA GLU A 115 -20.23 -7.14 4.41
C GLU A 115 -20.53 -7.12 2.90
N LEU A 116 -19.95 -6.18 2.16
CA LEU A 116 -20.05 -6.08 0.71
C LEU A 116 -19.53 -7.36 0.04
N LEU A 117 -18.34 -7.80 0.42
CA LEU A 117 -17.71 -9.02 -0.11
C LEU A 117 -18.50 -10.27 0.27
N ARG A 118 -18.89 -10.40 1.54
CA ARG A 118 -19.66 -11.54 2.03
C ARG A 118 -20.96 -11.76 1.24
N THR A 119 -21.60 -10.68 0.80
CA THR A 119 -22.91 -10.76 0.16
C THR A 119 -22.86 -10.70 -1.37
N ASN A 120 -21.77 -10.21 -1.99
CA ASN A 120 -21.73 -9.93 -3.43
C ASN A 120 -20.41 -10.26 -4.13
N ALA A 121 -19.43 -10.89 -3.46
CA ALA A 121 -18.14 -11.22 -4.09
C ALA A 121 -18.29 -12.04 -5.38
N ALA A 122 -19.28 -12.94 -5.45
CA ALA A 122 -19.57 -13.74 -6.63
C ALA A 122 -20.03 -12.92 -7.87
N ASN A 123 -20.48 -11.67 -7.68
CA ASN A 123 -20.99 -10.83 -8.76
C ASN A 123 -19.92 -9.88 -9.34
N ILE A 124 -18.70 -9.90 -8.80
CA ILE A 124 -17.62 -8.98 -9.19
C ILE A 124 -16.69 -9.72 -10.13
N HIS A 125 -16.62 -9.28 -11.39
CA HIS A 125 -15.91 -9.98 -12.46
C HIS A 125 -14.75 -9.17 -13.06
N SER A 126 -14.67 -7.87 -12.76
CA SER A 126 -13.63 -6.99 -13.34
C SER A 126 -12.37 -6.96 -12.48
N GLN A 127 -11.21 -7.16 -13.11
CA GLN A 127 -9.90 -6.98 -12.47
C GLN A 127 -9.75 -5.57 -11.85
N GLN A 128 -10.26 -4.53 -12.52
CA GLN A 128 -10.19 -3.16 -12.02
C GLN A 128 -10.99 -2.99 -10.73
N ASP A 129 -12.20 -3.54 -10.68
CA ASP A 129 -13.06 -3.50 -9.49
C ASP A 129 -12.41 -4.25 -8.32
N TRP A 130 -11.82 -5.42 -8.58
CA TRP A 130 -11.07 -6.18 -7.58
C TRP A 130 -9.84 -5.41 -7.07
N SER A 131 -9.05 -4.83 -7.97
CA SER A 131 -7.89 -4.01 -7.59
C SER A 131 -8.28 -2.84 -6.68
N LEU A 132 -9.43 -2.22 -6.93
CA LEU A 132 -9.97 -1.14 -6.11
C LEU A 132 -10.36 -1.63 -4.71
N ILE A 133 -11.06 -2.75 -4.63
CA ILE A 133 -11.45 -3.35 -3.35
C ILE A 133 -10.23 -3.75 -2.52
N PHE A 134 -9.26 -4.42 -3.13
CA PHE A 134 -8.03 -4.80 -2.43
C PHE A 134 -7.22 -3.57 -2.02
N SER A 135 -7.12 -2.54 -2.86
CA SER A 135 -6.45 -1.28 -2.50
C SER A 135 -7.13 -0.57 -1.32
N LEU A 136 -8.47 -0.60 -1.26
CA LEU A 136 -9.23 -0.08 -0.12
C LEU A 136 -8.97 -0.91 1.14
N LEU A 137 -8.99 -2.24 1.05
CA LEU A 137 -8.66 -3.13 2.18
C LEU A 137 -7.23 -2.87 2.69
N GLU A 138 -6.26 -2.73 1.81
CA GLU A 138 -4.87 -2.45 2.17
C GLU A 138 -4.73 -1.08 2.84
N ARG A 139 -5.40 -0.05 2.31
CA ARG A 139 -5.36 1.29 2.89
C ARG A 139 -6.00 1.32 4.28
N VAL A 140 -7.16 0.70 4.41
CA VAL A 140 -7.99 0.72 5.62
C VAL A 140 -7.41 -0.18 6.71
N GLY A 141 -7.01 -1.39 6.34
CA GLY A 141 -6.57 -2.42 7.28
C GLY A 141 -5.06 -2.38 7.54
N ALA A 142 -4.23 -2.19 6.52
CA ALA A 142 -2.77 -2.20 6.65
C ALA A 142 -2.15 -0.80 6.69
N GLY A 143 -2.94 0.27 6.55
CA GLY A 143 -2.44 1.65 6.51
C GLY A 143 -1.60 1.94 5.26
N ALA A 144 -1.78 1.18 4.20
CA ALA A 144 -0.93 1.27 3.02
C ALA A 144 -1.22 2.55 2.21
N LYS A 145 -0.17 3.22 1.73
CA LYS A 145 -0.36 4.31 0.75
C LYS A 145 -0.90 3.73 -0.57
N PRO A 146 -1.87 4.41 -1.21
CA PRO A 146 -2.44 3.96 -2.48
C PRO A 146 -1.37 3.98 -3.58
N PRO A 147 -1.43 3.09 -4.58
CA PRO A 147 -0.60 3.17 -5.77
C PRO A 147 -0.78 4.51 -6.48
N ARG A 148 0.31 5.12 -6.98
CA ARG A 148 0.29 6.45 -7.63
C ARG A 148 -0.69 6.52 -8.82
N GLU A 149 -0.84 5.41 -9.56
CA GLU A 149 -1.78 5.27 -10.68
C GLU A 149 -3.26 5.37 -10.29
N MET A 150 -3.59 5.03 -9.03
CA MET A 150 -4.96 5.13 -8.53
C MET A 150 -5.28 6.52 -7.95
N THR A 151 -4.27 7.38 -7.80
CA THR A 151 -4.39 8.73 -7.24
C THR A 151 -4.46 9.85 -8.28
N SER A 152 -4.42 9.53 -9.58
CA SER A 152 -4.73 10.52 -10.61
C SER A 152 -6.26 10.78 -10.65
N PRO A 153 -6.70 12.04 -10.81
CA PRO A 153 -8.09 12.34 -11.15
C PRO A 153 -8.41 11.77 -12.54
N PRO A 154 -9.68 11.43 -12.85
CA PRO A 154 -10.06 10.92 -14.16
C PRO A 154 -9.79 11.99 -15.22
N GLU A 155 -8.84 11.74 -16.12
CA GLU A 155 -8.59 12.57 -17.28
C GLU A 155 -9.82 12.51 -18.22
N THR A 156 -10.31 13.67 -18.63
CA THR A 156 -11.41 13.80 -19.58
C THR A 156 -10.94 13.36 -20.98
N PRO A 157 -11.69 12.49 -21.68
CA PRO A 157 -11.26 11.98 -22.98
C PRO A 157 -11.52 13.04 -24.05
N THR A 158 -10.50 13.82 -24.42
CA THR A 158 -10.53 14.59 -25.66
C THR A 158 -9.84 13.79 -26.76
N LYS A 159 -10.67 13.32 -27.70
CA LYS A 159 -10.25 12.67 -28.94
C LYS A 159 -9.52 13.70 -29.81
N THR A 160 -8.32 13.36 -30.31
CA THR A 160 -7.97 13.40 -31.75
C THR A 160 -6.63 12.69 -31.97
N PRO A 161 -6.50 11.81 -32.99
CA PRO A 161 -5.25 11.18 -33.36
C PRO A 161 -4.54 12.02 -34.43
N SER A 162 -3.24 12.27 -34.27
CA SER A 162 -2.38 12.54 -35.44
C SER A 162 -0.94 12.15 -35.15
N SER A 163 -0.59 10.97 -35.67
CA SER A 163 0.76 10.60 -36.09
C SER A 163 1.28 11.62 -37.12
N GLY A 164 2.57 11.97 -37.04
CA GLY A 164 3.24 12.73 -38.09
C GLY A 164 4.43 13.55 -37.60
N ALA A 165 5.59 12.92 -37.47
CA ALA A 165 6.88 13.59 -37.37
C ALA A 165 7.40 13.96 -38.77
N GLN A 166 7.71 15.24 -39.02
CA GLN A 166 8.61 15.78 -40.07
C GLN A 166 9.10 17.16 -39.56
N SER A 167 10.35 17.34 -39.14
CA SER A 167 11.62 17.58 -39.87
C SER A 167 11.79 18.98 -40.50
N ASP A 168 12.98 19.54 -40.27
CA ASP A 168 13.52 20.90 -40.49
C ASP A 168 13.29 21.59 -41.86
N SER A 169 13.18 22.93 -41.84
CA SER A 169 14.17 23.87 -42.41
C SER A 169 13.63 25.28 -42.74
N GLU A 170 14.40 26.28 -42.29
CA GLU A 170 14.72 27.56 -42.93
C GLU A 170 13.79 28.83 -42.92
N LEU A 171 14.45 29.89 -42.42
CA LEU A 171 14.49 31.30 -42.88
C LEU A 171 13.40 32.33 -42.42
N SER A 172 13.85 33.12 -41.44
CA SER A 172 14.01 34.59 -41.45
C SER A 172 12.89 35.51 -41.96
N LEU A 173 12.51 36.46 -41.08
CA LEU A 173 12.25 37.91 -41.25
C LEU A 173 11.33 38.32 -40.08
N GLY A 174 11.58 39.30 -39.22
CA GLY A 174 12.62 40.30 -39.01
C GLY A 174 12.07 41.33 -37.99
N ARG A 175 12.99 42.11 -37.40
CA ARG A 175 12.84 43.51 -36.94
C ARG A 175 12.85 43.83 -35.42
N HIS A 176 14.00 44.40 -35.02
CA HIS A 176 14.30 45.48 -34.03
C HIS A 176 13.89 45.33 -32.55
N SER A 177 14.64 45.76 -31.54
CA SER A 177 15.97 46.40 -31.39
C SER A 177 16.31 46.42 -29.89
N ILE A 178 17.60 46.42 -29.54
CA ILE A 178 18.32 47.38 -28.66
C ILE A 178 19.55 46.68 -28.05
N GLU A 179 20.68 47.35 -28.24
CA GLU A 179 22.06 47.03 -27.86
C GLU A 179 22.31 47.04 -26.35
N SER A 180 23.33 46.29 -25.91
CA SER A 180 24.46 46.93 -25.21
C SER A 180 25.72 46.07 -25.25
N VAL A 181 26.76 46.70 -25.79
CA VAL A 181 28.15 46.26 -26.02
C VAL A 181 28.93 46.15 -24.72
N SER A 182 29.84 45.18 -24.62
CA SER A 182 31.15 45.39 -24.00
C SER A 182 32.22 44.48 -24.62
N THR A 183 33.13 45.15 -25.32
CA THR A 183 34.38 44.66 -25.91
C THR A 183 35.45 44.47 -24.83
N ASN A 184 36.30 43.46 -24.96
CA ASN A 184 37.73 43.69 -25.25
C ASN A 184 38.54 42.40 -25.36
N GLU A 185 39.22 42.30 -26.50
CA GLU A 185 40.31 41.39 -26.83
C GLU A 185 41.63 41.74 -26.10
N ARG A 186 42.43 40.70 -25.82
CA ARG A 186 43.92 40.62 -25.91
C ARG A 186 44.36 39.33 -25.19
N GLY A 187 45.12 38.38 -25.73
CA GLY A 187 45.98 38.31 -26.92
C GLY A 187 47.41 37.95 -26.48
N TYR A 188 47.97 36.84 -27.00
CA TYR A 188 49.41 36.50 -27.15
C TYR A 188 50.18 36.05 -25.86
N THR A 189 51.10 35.07 -25.79
CA THR A 189 51.92 34.23 -26.72
C THR A 189 52.45 32.95 -26.02
N SER A 190 52.80 31.90 -26.81
CA SER A 190 54.02 31.02 -26.83
C SER A 190 54.62 30.40 -25.54
N ASP A 191 55.27 29.23 -25.46
CA ASP A 191 55.95 28.27 -26.36
C ASP A 191 56.12 26.90 -25.63
N SER A 192 56.56 25.89 -26.38
CA SER A 192 56.73 24.46 -26.15
C SER A 192 57.92 24.05 -25.26
N GLY A 193 57.84 22.87 -24.63
CA GLY A 193 58.95 22.15 -24.01
C GLY A 193 58.58 20.70 -23.62
N VAL A 194 59.38 19.74 -24.07
CA VAL A 194 59.15 18.28 -24.14
C VAL A 194 59.79 17.53 -22.94
N TYR A 195 59.40 16.25 -22.76
CA TYR A 195 59.87 15.15 -21.86
C TYR A 195 59.08 15.02 -20.53
N ASP A 196 58.59 13.85 -20.06
CA ASP A 196 58.67 12.44 -20.48
C ASP A 196 57.61 11.62 -19.68
N SER A 197 57.36 10.37 -20.11
CA SER A 197 56.85 9.20 -19.34
C SER A 197 55.33 8.91 -19.12
N GLN A 198 54.88 7.87 -19.85
CA GLN A 198 53.90 6.79 -19.54
C GLN A 198 52.50 7.07 -18.94
N PRO A 199 51.41 6.71 -19.64
CA PRO A 199 50.08 6.56 -19.03
C PRO A 199 49.78 5.09 -18.66
N SER A 200 49.35 4.88 -17.43
CA SER A 200 48.70 3.67 -16.94
C SER A 200 47.22 3.62 -17.38
N SER A 201 46.77 2.40 -17.66
CA SER A 201 45.48 2.01 -18.24
C SER A 201 44.22 2.51 -17.51
N PRO A 202 43.12 2.78 -18.24
CA PRO A 202 41.81 3.12 -17.69
C PRO A 202 41.04 1.88 -17.20
N VAL A 203 40.20 2.06 -16.18
CA VAL A 203 39.28 1.05 -15.65
C VAL A 203 37.87 1.31 -16.19
N ASN A 204 37.44 0.40 -17.06
CA ASN A 204 36.08 -0.11 -17.31
C ASN A 204 34.85 0.81 -17.11
N GLN A 205 34.36 1.38 -18.22
CA GLN A 205 32.94 1.60 -18.45
C GLN A 205 32.59 1.17 -19.89
N GLN A 206 32.40 -0.13 -20.11
CA GLN A 206 31.57 -0.65 -21.21
C GLN A 206 31.46 -2.17 -21.12
N LEU A 207 30.33 -2.66 -20.62
CA LEU A 207 29.70 -3.93 -21.01
C LEU A 207 28.40 -4.10 -20.21
N ASN A 208 27.30 -3.67 -20.81
CA ASN A 208 25.96 -4.26 -20.66
C ASN A 208 25.05 -3.66 -21.73
N LEU A 209 25.44 -3.86 -22.98
CA LEU A 209 24.50 -3.97 -24.09
C LEU A 209 24.36 -5.47 -24.35
N LEU A 210 23.14 -5.90 -24.65
CA LEU A 210 22.69 -7.28 -24.92
C LEU A 210 22.16 -8.03 -23.70
N LEU A 211 20.88 -7.81 -23.39
CA LEU A 211 19.87 -8.81 -23.04
C LEU A 211 18.51 -8.09 -22.93
N SER A 212 18.06 -7.54 -24.07
CA SER A 212 16.71 -7.02 -24.26
C SER A 212 16.02 -7.93 -25.26
N ASP A 213 15.32 -8.95 -24.75
CA ASP A 213 14.23 -9.59 -25.47
C ASP A 213 13.25 -10.18 -24.44
N SER A 214 12.28 -9.34 -24.06
CA SER A 214 10.95 -9.81 -23.70
C SER A 214 9.96 -8.70 -24.05
N VAL A 215 9.08 -9.06 -24.98
CA VAL A 215 8.09 -8.22 -25.63
C VAL A 215 7.02 -7.80 -24.62
N GLY A 216 6.68 -6.50 -24.64
CA GLY A 216 5.28 -6.07 -24.47
C GLY A 216 4.86 -5.41 -23.16
N ILE A 217 5.46 -4.29 -22.75
CA ILE A 217 4.76 -3.24 -21.97
C ILE A 217 5.22 -1.86 -22.48
N GLN A 218 4.49 -1.28 -23.44
CA GLN A 218 4.70 0.10 -23.87
C GLN A 218 3.79 1.05 -23.07
N GLY A 219 4.39 2.08 -22.46
CA GLY A 219 3.64 3.21 -21.90
C GLY A 219 4.39 4.05 -20.87
N GLY A 220 5.67 4.39 -21.08
CA GLY A 220 6.38 5.36 -20.24
C GLY A 220 6.25 6.77 -20.80
N TRP A 221 5.64 7.70 -20.06
CA TRP A 221 5.60 9.13 -20.44
C TRP A 221 6.84 9.85 -19.92
N THR A 222 7.55 10.55 -20.81
CA THR A 222 8.73 11.35 -20.47
C THR A 222 8.28 12.74 -20.02
N LEU A 223 8.43 13.07 -18.74
CA LEU A 223 8.22 14.43 -18.24
C LEU A 223 9.52 15.22 -18.35
N VAL A 224 9.51 16.30 -19.14
CA VAL A 224 10.66 17.21 -19.27
C VAL A 224 10.49 18.34 -18.26
N ASN A 225 11.38 18.42 -17.27
CA ASN A 225 11.48 19.59 -16.39
C ASN A 225 12.17 20.75 -17.12
N LYS A 226 11.89 21.99 -16.69
CA LYS A 226 12.34 23.27 -17.31
C LYS A 226 13.87 23.49 -17.35
N ASN A 227 14.67 22.48 -17.02
CA ASN A 227 16.12 22.56 -16.88
C ASN A 227 16.85 21.61 -17.85
N GLY A 228 16.13 20.87 -18.70
CA GLY A 228 16.74 20.02 -19.74
C GLY A 228 17.35 18.71 -19.25
N GLU A 229 17.23 18.37 -17.97
CA GLU A 229 17.66 17.07 -17.44
C GLU A 229 16.54 16.03 -17.61
N ILE A 230 16.88 14.91 -18.27
CA ILE A 230 15.99 13.78 -18.50
C ILE A 230 16.07 12.85 -17.28
N GLU A 231 15.10 12.95 -16.37
CA GLU A 231 14.91 11.92 -15.32
C GLU A 231 13.98 10.84 -15.87
N SER A 232 14.51 9.65 -16.15
CA SER A 232 13.69 8.47 -16.41
C SER A 232 13.03 8.04 -15.11
N VAL A 233 11.76 8.41 -14.90
CA VAL A 233 10.98 7.88 -13.79
C VAL A 233 10.60 6.43 -14.13
N GLN A 234 11.48 5.50 -13.78
CA GLN A 234 11.14 4.08 -13.79
C GLN A 234 10.01 3.83 -12.77
N PRO A 235 9.02 2.97 -13.08
CA PRO A 235 8.16 2.42 -12.04
C PRO A 235 9.09 1.77 -11.00
N LEU A 236 8.88 2.08 -9.70
CA LEU A 236 9.70 1.55 -8.61
C LEU A 236 9.85 0.04 -8.79
N HIS A 237 11.02 -0.42 -9.24
CA HIS A 237 11.34 -1.83 -9.29
C HIS A 237 11.31 -2.32 -7.85
N VAL A 238 10.26 -3.07 -7.47
CA VAL A 238 10.27 -3.88 -6.25
C VAL A 238 11.53 -4.72 -6.35
N ASN A 239 12.50 -4.49 -5.46
CA ASN A 239 13.78 -5.18 -5.53
C ASN A 239 13.51 -6.68 -5.43
N GLN A 240 13.55 -7.38 -6.56
CA GLN A 240 13.07 -8.76 -6.71
C GLN A 240 13.90 -9.74 -5.87
N TYR A 241 15.06 -9.30 -5.39
CA TYR A 241 16.00 -10.02 -4.53
C TYR A 241 15.80 -9.71 -3.04
N ASN A 242 14.68 -9.11 -2.66
CA ASN A 242 14.30 -8.88 -1.27
C ASN A 242 12.97 -9.56 -0.96
N ILE A 243 12.90 -10.29 0.14
CA ILE A 243 11.66 -10.89 0.65
C ILE A 243 10.71 -9.86 1.27
N VAL A 244 11.24 -8.69 1.67
CA VAL A 244 10.44 -7.59 2.20
C VAL A 244 9.69 -6.91 1.05
N LEU A 245 8.36 -6.84 1.16
CA LEU A 245 7.57 -6.05 0.21
C LEU A 245 7.78 -4.57 0.53
N HIS A 246 8.50 -3.86 -0.34
CA HIS A 246 8.80 -2.45 -0.10
C HIS A 246 7.55 -1.59 -0.35
N ARG A 247 6.76 -1.38 0.70
CA ARG A 247 5.59 -0.51 0.70
C ARG A 247 5.62 0.39 1.93
N GLU A 248 5.27 1.65 1.73
CA GLU A 248 5.19 2.62 2.83
C GLU A 248 3.86 2.40 3.57
N LEU A 249 3.95 1.81 4.77
CA LEU A 249 2.81 1.55 5.65
C LEU A 249 2.75 2.62 6.74
N LEU A 250 1.54 3.10 7.02
CA LEU A 250 1.24 4.02 8.11
C LEU A 250 0.65 3.24 9.29
N GLY A 251 0.48 3.91 10.44
CA GLY A 251 -0.27 3.35 11.57
C GLY A 251 -1.71 3.02 11.15
N HIS A 252 -2.21 1.87 11.60
CA HIS A 252 -3.55 1.37 11.29
C HIS A 252 -4.33 1.06 12.57
N ASP A 253 -5.66 1.09 12.49
CA ASP A 253 -6.55 0.67 13.58
C ASP A 253 -6.57 -0.86 13.66
N ALA A 254 -6.35 -1.41 14.87
CA ALA A 254 -6.26 -2.85 15.08
C ALA A 254 -7.56 -3.59 14.69
N ILE A 255 -8.73 -3.01 14.96
CA ILE A 255 -10.01 -3.63 14.65
C ILE A 255 -10.23 -3.65 13.13
N ALA A 256 -9.90 -2.55 12.44
CA ALA A 256 -9.95 -2.47 10.99
C ALA A 256 -9.00 -3.47 10.32
N PHE A 257 -7.79 -3.65 10.87
CA PHE A 257 -6.81 -4.64 10.42
C PHE A 257 -7.36 -6.07 10.55
N LEU A 258 -7.84 -6.45 11.74
CA LEU A 258 -8.38 -7.79 12.01
C LEU A 258 -9.58 -8.09 11.09
N LYS A 259 -10.48 -7.11 10.90
CA LYS A 259 -11.65 -7.26 10.05
C LYS A 259 -11.31 -7.37 8.56
N SER A 260 -10.29 -6.66 8.11
CA SER A 260 -9.77 -6.79 6.75
C SER A 260 -9.15 -8.18 6.53
N CYS A 261 -8.42 -8.71 7.51
CA CYS A 261 -7.89 -10.09 7.45
C CYS A 261 -9.00 -11.15 7.43
N GLU A 262 -10.08 -10.95 8.19
CA GLU A 262 -11.27 -11.81 8.13
C GLU A 262 -11.90 -11.80 6.72
N SER A 263 -11.91 -10.64 6.06
CA SER A 263 -12.39 -10.50 4.68
C SER A 263 -11.52 -11.27 3.68
N LEU A 264 -10.19 -11.19 3.82
CA LEU A 264 -9.26 -11.97 3.00
C LEU A 264 -9.45 -13.48 3.22
N ALA A 265 -9.63 -13.91 4.46
CA ALA A 265 -9.84 -15.30 4.77
C ALA A 265 -11.16 -15.84 4.19
N PHE A 266 -12.21 -15.03 4.20
CA PHE A 266 -13.47 -15.38 3.53
C PHE A 266 -13.26 -15.62 2.03
N LEU A 267 -12.58 -14.70 1.34
CA LEU A 267 -12.32 -14.82 -0.10
C LEU A 267 -11.47 -16.02 -0.46
N VAL A 268 -10.38 -16.27 0.27
CA VAL A 268 -9.41 -17.32 -0.09
C VAL A 268 -9.89 -18.73 0.26
N ARG A 269 -10.63 -18.88 1.37
CA ARG A 269 -11.12 -20.20 1.82
C ARG A 269 -12.23 -20.73 0.93
N ASP A 270 -13.07 -19.85 0.38
CA ASP A 270 -14.06 -20.25 -0.61
C ASP A 270 -13.39 -20.34 -1.99
N ALA A 271 -13.54 -21.47 -2.66
CA ALA A 271 -12.93 -21.66 -3.96
C ALA A 271 -13.56 -20.80 -5.06
N ALA A 272 -14.79 -20.33 -4.87
CA ALA A 272 -15.54 -19.59 -5.88
C ALA A 272 -15.14 -18.11 -6.01
N HIS A 273 -14.47 -17.54 -5.01
CA HIS A 273 -14.21 -16.09 -4.97
C HIS A 273 -12.85 -15.68 -5.50
N ILE A 274 -11.87 -16.60 -5.56
CA ILE A 274 -10.56 -16.32 -6.15
C ILE A 274 -10.54 -16.82 -7.60
N THR A 275 -10.34 -15.88 -8.52
CA THR A 275 -10.35 -16.10 -9.97
C THR A 275 -9.06 -15.54 -10.59
N THR A 276 -8.82 -15.82 -11.86
CA THR A 276 -7.67 -15.27 -12.61
C THR A 276 -7.64 -13.74 -12.59
N GLU A 277 -8.81 -13.09 -12.55
CA GLU A 277 -8.96 -11.63 -12.56
C GLU A 277 -8.50 -10.97 -11.25
N ASN A 278 -8.50 -11.70 -10.14
CA ASN A 278 -8.28 -11.12 -8.82
C ASN A 278 -7.13 -11.74 -8.03
N PHE A 279 -6.56 -12.84 -8.54
CA PHE A 279 -5.50 -13.60 -7.88
C PHE A 279 -4.30 -12.73 -7.53
N ASP A 280 -3.76 -11.98 -8.49
CA ASP A 280 -2.56 -11.15 -8.28
C ASP A 280 -2.80 -10.06 -7.22
N SER A 281 -3.97 -9.41 -7.28
CA SER A 281 -4.37 -8.39 -6.30
C SER A 281 -4.55 -9.00 -4.90
N CYS A 282 -5.09 -10.22 -4.82
CA CYS A 282 -5.25 -10.95 -3.57
C CYS A 282 -3.91 -11.31 -2.94
N VAL A 283 -2.98 -11.87 -3.73
CA VAL A 283 -1.63 -12.22 -3.29
C VAL A 283 -0.89 -10.98 -2.80
N HIS A 284 -0.94 -9.88 -3.55
CA HIS A 284 -0.35 -8.61 -3.15
C HIS A 284 -0.95 -8.07 -1.84
N CYS A 285 -2.27 -8.15 -1.70
CA CYS A 285 -2.99 -7.74 -0.50
C CYS A 285 -2.52 -8.54 0.72
N ILE A 286 -2.52 -9.87 0.65
CA ILE A 286 -2.07 -10.74 1.75
C ILE A 286 -0.63 -10.41 2.15
N ARG A 287 0.28 -10.22 1.18
CA ARG A 287 1.67 -9.82 1.47
C ARG A 287 1.76 -8.45 2.16
N THR A 288 0.91 -7.50 1.78
CA THR A 288 0.81 -6.20 2.47
C THR A 288 0.37 -6.38 3.93
N PHE A 289 -0.61 -7.25 4.18
CA PHE A 289 -1.04 -7.58 5.55
C PHE A 289 0.02 -8.33 6.35
N VAL A 290 0.85 -9.16 5.71
CA VAL A 290 2.02 -9.77 6.34
C VAL A 290 2.99 -8.70 6.85
N GLU A 291 3.38 -7.73 6.02
CA GLU A 291 4.26 -6.64 6.45
C GLU A 291 3.65 -5.82 7.60
N ALA A 292 2.36 -5.50 7.52
CA ALA A 292 1.63 -4.81 8.59
C ALA A 292 1.57 -5.64 9.89
N SER A 293 1.47 -6.97 9.79
CA SER A 293 1.43 -7.86 10.96
C SER A 293 2.78 -8.04 11.65
N THR A 294 3.89 -7.97 10.90
CA THR A 294 5.25 -8.22 11.43
C THR A 294 5.77 -7.10 12.32
N HIS A 295 5.20 -5.89 12.20
CA HIS A 295 5.56 -4.75 13.04
C HIS A 295 4.65 -4.63 14.28
N GLY A 296 3.55 -5.40 14.36
CA GLY A 296 2.54 -5.24 15.41
C GLY A 296 1.99 -3.80 15.48
N SER A 297 1.10 -3.52 16.44
CA SER A 297 0.66 -2.15 16.75
C SER A 297 1.81 -1.22 17.20
N SER A 298 3.00 -1.79 17.46
CA SER A 298 4.18 -1.09 17.94
C SER A 298 4.99 -0.52 16.78
N SER A 299 4.73 0.73 16.41
CA SER A 299 5.74 1.57 15.75
C SER A 299 6.94 1.75 16.69
N SER A 300 7.83 0.76 16.75
CA SER A 300 9.06 0.74 17.53
C SER A 300 10.11 1.74 17.00
N ASP A 301 9.90 2.34 15.81
CA ASP A 301 10.78 3.37 15.25
C ASP A 301 10.68 4.76 15.92
N LYS A 302 9.78 4.95 16.89
CA LYS A 302 9.78 6.16 17.74
C LYS A 302 10.67 6.05 18.99
N LYS A 303 11.12 4.85 19.39
CA LYS A 303 11.85 4.66 20.66
C LYS A 303 13.34 5.03 20.61
N ASN A 304 13.94 5.27 19.44
CA ASN A 304 15.40 5.51 19.32
C ASN A 304 15.85 6.97 19.13
N LYS A 305 14.96 7.97 19.18
CA LYS A 305 15.37 9.40 19.01
C LYS A 305 15.37 10.27 20.27
N VAL A 306 14.95 9.75 21.44
CA VAL A 306 14.89 10.52 22.71
C VAL A 306 15.59 9.81 23.87
N ARG A 307 16.77 9.26 23.62
CA ARG A 307 17.72 8.92 24.70
C ARG A 307 19.13 9.33 24.31
N SER A 308 19.37 10.64 24.30
CA SER A 308 20.71 11.19 24.45
C SER A 308 20.69 12.36 25.43
N HIS A 309 21.52 12.21 26.46
CA HIS A 309 21.94 13.19 27.46
C HIS A 309 20.90 13.85 28.39
N LYS A 310 20.74 13.26 29.57
CA LYS A 310 20.90 14.04 30.80
C LYS A 310 21.58 13.21 31.89
N GLU A 311 22.84 13.53 32.12
CA GLU A 311 23.65 12.98 33.20
C GLU A 311 22.96 13.16 34.56
N LYS A 312 23.01 12.09 35.36
CA LYS A 312 22.60 12.10 36.77
C LYS A 312 23.62 12.92 37.56
N LYS A 313 23.22 14.07 38.12
CA LYS A 313 23.88 14.64 39.29
C LYS A 313 23.02 14.40 40.53
N MET A 314 23.58 13.59 41.44
CA MET A 314 23.08 13.40 42.79
C MET A 314 23.19 14.71 43.57
N VAL A 315 22.08 15.17 44.15
CA VAL A 315 22.10 16.10 45.30
C VAL A 315 21.15 15.56 46.36
N LYS A 316 21.72 15.32 47.54
CA LYS A 316 21.04 14.90 48.78
C LYS A 316 20.36 16.10 49.42
N THR A 317 19.08 16.00 49.78
CA THR A 317 18.51 16.82 50.87
C THR A 317 17.26 16.18 51.53
N VAL A 318 17.46 15.74 52.78
CA VAL A 318 16.61 15.68 54.01
C VAL A 318 15.07 15.54 53.90
N PRO A 319 14.44 14.63 54.69
CA PRO A 319 12.99 14.47 54.74
C PRO A 319 12.33 15.39 55.78
N LYS A 320 11.16 15.97 55.49
CA LYS A 320 10.29 16.59 56.51
C LYS A 320 8.79 16.38 56.24
N ARG A 321 8.23 15.57 57.15
CA ARG A 321 6.90 15.56 57.82
C ARG A 321 5.59 15.87 57.06
N LYS A 322 4.66 14.92 57.22
CA LYS A 322 3.20 14.97 57.09
C LYS A 322 2.57 16.19 57.79
N GLU A 323 1.59 16.79 57.13
CA GLU A 323 0.39 17.35 57.75
C GLU A 323 -0.83 17.16 56.83
N GLU A 324 -1.93 16.67 57.42
CA GLU A 324 -3.25 16.55 56.82
C GLU A 324 -3.95 17.92 56.76
N LYS A 325 -4.74 18.19 55.71
CA LYS A 325 -5.96 19.01 55.81
C LYS A 325 -6.92 18.83 54.65
N LEU A 326 -8.19 18.93 55.00
CA LEU A 326 -9.38 18.56 54.25
C LEU A 326 -9.77 19.52 53.11
N LYS A 327 -10.30 18.90 52.05
CA LYS A 327 -11.41 19.28 51.15
C LYS A 327 -11.78 20.77 51.06
N THR A 328 -11.57 21.36 49.87
CA THR A 328 -12.54 22.28 49.27
C THR A 328 -12.73 21.90 47.81
N SER A 329 -13.99 21.74 47.41
CA SER A 329 -14.45 21.44 46.06
C SER A 329 -14.40 22.69 45.19
N ARG A 330 -13.66 22.64 44.08
CA ARG A 330 -13.85 23.57 42.97
C ARG A 330 -13.55 22.86 41.65
N SER A 331 -14.62 22.64 40.91
CA SER A 331 -14.62 22.19 39.53
C SER A 331 -13.89 23.22 38.67
N GLN A 332 -12.81 22.82 38.02
CA GLN A 332 -12.23 23.59 36.92
C GLN A 332 -11.53 22.66 35.93
N SER A 333 -11.99 22.78 34.70
CA SER A 333 -11.47 22.24 33.45
C SER A 333 -9.94 22.16 33.38
N ARG A 334 -9.43 20.97 33.08
CA ARG A 334 -8.09 20.79 32.51
C ARG A 334 -8.22 20.05 31.19
N LEU A 335 -8.15 20.83 30.11
CA LEU A 335 -7.73 20.39 28.79
C LEU A 335 -6.20 20.31 28.80
N GLY A 336 -5.66 19.23 28.25
CA GLY A 336 -4.26 19.11 27.87
C GLY A 336 -3.40 18.30 28.86
N GLU A 337 -2.64 17.36 28.28
CA GLU A 337 -1.57 16.53 28.85
C GLU A 337 -1.98 15.24 29.58
N GLY A 338 -1.98 14.14 28.81
CA GLY A 338 -1.98 12.77 29.33
C GLY A 338 -2.60 11.74 28.40
N TYR A 339 -2.07 11.54 27.18
CA TYR A 339 -2.54 10.50 26.24
C TYR A 339 -1.39 9.58 25.77
N GLU A 340 -0.42 9.26 26.62
CA GLU A 340 0.58 8.22 26.29
C GLU A 340 0.46 6.96 27.15
N ALA A 341 -0.23 7.02 28.30
CA ALA A 341 -0.40 5.85 29.17
C ALA A 341 -1.52 4.89 28.68
N ASP A 342 -2.53 5.39 27.96
CA ASP A 342 -3.71 4.61 27.54
C ASP A 342 -3.52 3.81 26.23
N ASP A 343 -2.42 4.07 25.50
CA ASP A 343 -2.07 3.36 24.26
C ASP A 343 -1.11 2.17 24.50
N GLU A 344 -0.27 2.21 25.55
CA GLU A 344 0.59 1.06 25.89
C GLU A 344 -0.24 -0.13 26.41
N ASP A 345 -1.27 0.10 27.22
CA ASP A 345 -2.15 -0.95 27.76
C ASP A 345 -3.01 -1.62 26.65
N LYS A 346 -3.36 -0.90 25.57
CA LYS A 346 -4.10 -1.46 24.42
C LYS A 346 -3.22 -2.27 23.47
N ALA A 347 -1.92 -1.97 23.40
CA ALA A 347 -1.01 -2.72 22.52
C ALA A 347 -0.87 -4.19 22.96
N ASP A 348 -0.85 -4.43 24.27
CA ASP A 348 -0.80 -5.78 24.84
C ASP A 348 -2.12 -6.55 24.65
N GLU A 349 -3.27 -5.86 24.64
CA GLU A 349 -4.59 -6.46 24.42
C GLU A 349 -4.71 -7.15 23.05
N TYR A 350 -4.20 -6.50 21.98
CA TYR A 350 -4.31 -7.03 20.61
C TYR A 350 -3.13 -7.92 20.18
N SER A 351 -2.04 -7.97 20.96
CA SER A 351 -0.87 -8.82 20.66
C SER A 351 -1.22 -10.29 20.31
N PRO A 352 -2.06 -11.02 21.07
CA PRO A 352 -2.47 -12.38 20.71
C PRO A 352 -3.28 -12.43 19.41
N ALA A 353 -4.12 -11.43 19.14
CA ALA A 353 -4.91 -11.36 17.91
C ALA A 353 -4.02 -11.16 16.67
N TYR A 354 -2.99 -10.31 16.77
CA TYR A 354 -1.99 -10.15 15.70
C TYR A 354 -1.21 -11.44 15.45
N GLN A 355 -0.86 -12.19 16.51
CA GLN A 355 -0.21 -13.49 16.35
C GLN A 355 -1.11 -14.47 15.61
N GLN A 356 -2.38 -14.58 16.02
CA GLN A 356 -3.36 -15.47 15.38
C GLN A 356 -3.56 -15.10 13.90
N VAL A 357 -3.72 -13.81 13.60
CA VAL A 357 -3.90 -13.35 12.22
C VAL A 357 -2.65 -13.58 11.38
N SER A 358 -1.44 -13.45 11.94
CA SER A 358 -0.20 -13.75 11.19
C SER A 358 -0.13 -15.23 10.78
N LEU A 359 -0.53 -16.14 11.67
CA LEU A 359 -0.65 -17.57 11.36
C LEU A 359 -1.76 -17.84 10.33
N GLN A 360 -2.88 -17.13 10.43
CA GLN A 360 -3.96 -17.24 9.45
C GLN A 360 -3.50 -16.77 8.06
N LEU A 361 -2.82 -15.63 7.95
CA LEU A 361 -2.28 -15.13 6.68
C LEU A 361 -1.28 -16.13 6.07
N LEU A 362 -0.46 -16.75 6.91
CA LEU A 362 0.45 -17.82 6.50
C LEU A 362 -0.30 -19.02 5.90
N ASP A 363 -1.37 -19.48 6.53
CA ASP A 363 -2.22 -20.56 6.02
C ASP A 363 -2.93 -20.18 4.71
N LEU A 364 -3.39 -18.92 4.59
CA LEU A 364 -3.99 -18.41 3.35
C LEU A 364 -2.98 -18.41 2.19
N MET A 365 -1.74 -17.96 2.43
CA MET A 365 -0.68 -17.99 1.43
C MET A 365 -0.36 -19.41 0.97
N HIS A 366 -0.26 -20.36 1.92
CA HIS A 366 -0.04 -21.76 1.58
C HIS A 366 -1.23 -22.34 0.78
N THR A 367 -2.47 -21.98 1.15
CA THR A 367 -3.67 -22.42 0.42
C THR A 367 -3.67 -21.92 -1.03
N LEU A 368 -3.34 -20.64 -1.25
CA LEU A 368 -3.20 -20.08 -2.60
C LEU A 368 -2.06 -20.76 -3.37
N HIS A 369 -0.94 -21.04 -2.71
CA HIS A 369 0.22 -21.67 -3.34
C HIS A 369 -0.12 -23.06 -3.89
N THR A 370 -0.80 -23.90 -3.10
CA THR A 370 -1.21 -25.24 -3.52
C THR A 370 -2.35 -25.25 -4.53
N ARG A 371 -3.13 -24.16 -4.62
CA ARG A 371 -4.25 -24.03 -5.56
C ARG A 371 -3.89 -23.25 -6.82
N ALA A 372 -2.71 -22.63 -6.88
CA ALA A 372 -2.33 -21.70 -7.94
C ALA A 372 -2.47 -22.32 -9.34
N ALA A 373 -1.94 -23.52 -9.54
CA ALA A 373 -2.07 -24.23 -10.83
C ALA A 373 -3.53 -24.47 -11.20
N ALA A 374 -4.38 -24.91 -10.26
CA ALA A 374 -5.80 -25.12 -10.52
C ALA A 374 -6.52 -23.80 -10.87
N ILE A 375 -6.22 -22.70 -10.19
CA ILE A 375 -6.88 -21.41 -10.43
C ILE A 375 -6.44 -20.83 -11.78
N CYS A 376 -5.13 -20.78 -12.03
CA CYS A 376 -4.56 -20.12 -13.21
C CYS A 376 -4.68 -20.95 -14.50
N CYS A 377 -4.71 -22.28 -14.42
CA CYS A 377 -4.92 -23.16 -15.58
C CYS A 377 -6.39 -23.50 -15.83
N SER A 378 -7.31 -23.26 -14.89
CA SER A 378 -8.76 -23.50 -15.11
C SER A 378 -9.41 -22.59 -16.17
N GLY A 379 -8.75 -21.49 -16.54
CA GLY A 379 -9.17 -20.57 -17.59
C GLY A 379 -8.76 -20.99 -19.01
N GLU A 380 -8.06 -22.11 -19.17
CA GLU A 380 -7.68 -22.68 -20.47
C GLU A 380 -8.90 -23.34 -21.14
N THR A 381 -9.83 -22.53 -21.65
CA THR A 381 -10.67 -22.98 -22.77
C THR A 381 -9.81 -22.93 -24.02
N THR A 382 -9.59 -24.07 -24.64
CA THR A 382 -9.11 -24.14 -26.03
C THR A 382 -10.10 -23.35 -26.87
N ASP A 383 -9.72 -22.14 -27.29
CA ASP A 383 -10.49 -21.42 -28.29
C ASP A 383 -10.46 -22.27 -29.59
N GLU A 384 -11.59 -22.36 -30.30
CA GLU A 384 -11.72 -23.16 -31.54
C GLU A 384 -10.81 -22.68 -32.68
N ASN A 385 -10.15 -21.53 -32.50
CA ASN A 385 -9.01 -21.09 -33.28
C ASN A 385 -7.75 -21.33 -32.43
N GLY A 386 -6.89 -22.26 -32.83
CA GLY A 386 -5.70 -22.73 -32.09
C GLY A 386 -4.59 -21.71 -31.76
N ASP A 387 -4.93 -20.45 -31.46
CA ASP A 387 -4.06 -19.51 -30.77
C ASP A 387 -4.08 -19.81 -29.27
N ASN A 388 -2.96 -20.36 -28.77
CA ASN A 388 -2.72 -20.50 -27.34
C ASN A 388 -2.78 -19.11 -26.69
N LYS A 389 -3.72 -18.88 -25.75
CA LYS A 389 -3.61 -17.78 -24.78
C LYS A 389 -2.21 -17.81 -24.15
N PRO A 390 -1.60 -16.64 -23.86
CA PRO A 390 -0.27 -16.59 -23.28
C PRO A 390 -0.27 -17.39 -21.99
N LYS A 391 0.57 -18.43 -21.92
CA LYS A 391 0.76 -19.23 -20.70
C LYS A 391 1.14 -18.28 -19.58
N ILE A 392 0.27 -18.15 -18.57
CA ILE A 392 0.56 -17.38 -17.37
C ILE A 392 1.79 -18.01 -16.73
N ASN A 393 2.83 -17.21 -16.52
CA ASN A 393 4.01 -17.69 -15.81
C ASN A 393 3.66 -17.84 -14.33
N LEU A 394 3.25 -19.06 -13.94
CA LEU A 394 2.83 -19.43 -12.59
C LEU A 394 3.91 -19.11 -11.56
N TRP A 395 5.18 -19.25 -11.92
CA TRP A 395 6.29 -18.93 -11.05
C TRP A 395 6.32 -17.44 -10.71
N SER A 396 6.35 -16.56 -11.71
CA SER A 396 6.48 -15.12 -11.49
C SER A 396 5.23 -14.49 -10.88
N SER A 397 4.05 -14.93 -11.30
CA SER A 397 2.78 -14.33 -10.88
C SER A 397 2.28 -14.91 -9.56
N CYS A 398 2.50 -16.19 -9.29
CA CYS A 398 1.86 -16.89 -8.18
C CYS A 398 2.86 -17.42 -7.14
N TRP A 399 3.71 -18.37 -7.51
CA TRP A 399 4.51 -19.11 -6.55
C TRP A 399 5.60 -18.25 -5.92
N CYS A 400 6.37 -17.48 -6.70
CA CYS A 400 7.45 -16.65 -6.17
C CYS A 400 6.93 -15.60 -5.17
N PRO A 401 5.91 -14.78 -5.47
CA PRO A 401 5.35 -13.83 -4.50
C PRO A 401 4.86 -14.48 -3.19
N LEU A 402 4.19 -15.63 -3.28
CA LEU A 402 3.70 -16.36 -2.11
C LEU A 402 4.83 -16.92 -1.26
N LEU A 403 5.84 -17.53 -1.88
CA LEU A 403 7.03 -18.04 -1.20
C LEU A 403 7.82 -16.90 -0.53
N GLN A 404 7.92 -15.72 -1.17
CA GLN A 404 8.49 -14.53 -0.55
C GLN A 404 7.70 -14.10 0.70
N GLY A 405 6.38 -14.10 0.65
CA GLY A 405 5.52 -13.78 1.79
C GLY A 405 5.67 -14.78 2.95
N ILE A 406 5.76 -16.08 2.64
CA ILE A 406 6.03 -17.11 3.65
C ILE A 406 7.43 -16.94 4.24
N ALA A 407 8.44 -16.72 3.40
CA ALA A 407 9.82 -16.45 3.83
C ALA A 407 9.91 -15.20 4.71
N ARG A 408 9.10 -14.17 4.43
CA ARG A 408 9.03 -12.95 5.24
C ARG A 408 8.59 -13.22 6.69
N LEU A 409 7.68 -14.17 6.90
CA LEU A 409 7.23 -14.61 8.23
C LEU A 409 8.23 -15.52 8.95
N CYS A 410 9.14 -16.18 8.23
CA CYS A 410 10.28 -16.87 8.86
C CYS A 410 11.20 -15.90 9.61
N CYS A 411 11.17 -14.61 9.26
CA CYS A 411 11.91 -13.52 9.89
C CYS A 411 11.06 -12.72 10.91
N ASP A 412 9.98 -13.28 11.45
CA ASP A 412 9.14 -12.62 12.46
C ASP A 412 9.81 -12.61 13.85
N SER A 413 9.53 -11.60 14.68
CA SER A 413 10.06 -11.54 16.05
C SER A 413 9.53 -12.67 16.95
N ARG A 414 8.33 -13.19 16.65
CA ARG A 414 7.64 -14.22 17.44
C ARG A 414 8.03 -15.63 16.98
N ARG A 415 8.59 -16.42 17.91
CA ARG A 415 9.07 -17.80 17.64
C ARG A 415 8.01 -18.72 17.05
N VAL A 416 6.76 -18.61 17.52
CA VAL A 416 5.63 -19.45 17.06
C VAL A 416 5.41 -19.27 15.55
N ILE A 417 5.44 -18.02 15.07
CA ILE A 417 5.24 -17.70 13.65
C ILE A 417 6.43 -18.17 12.83
N ARG A 418 7.67 -17.90 13.26
CA ARG A 418 8.87 -18.37 12.54
C ARG A 418 8.88 -19.88 12.35
N THR A 419 8.53 -20.61 13.41
CA THR A 419 8.52 -22.09 13.39
C THR A 419 7.45 -22.62 12.44
N ALA A 420 6.25 -22.04 12.47
CA ALA A 420 5.15 -22.38 11.56
C ALA A 420 5.50 -22.05 10.10
N ALA A 421 6.04 -20.84 9.86
CA ALA A 421 6.42 -20.36 8.53
C ALA A 421 7.50 -21.23 7.89
N LEU A 422 8.55 -21.60 8.64
CA LEU A 422 9.58 -22.53 8.14
C LEU A 422 9.00 -23.90 7.79
N THR A 423 8.07 -24.41 8.60
CA THR A 423 7.43 -25.70 8.36
C THR A 423 6.61 -25.66 7.07
N LEU A 424 5.84 -24.59 6.85
CA LEU A 424 5.05 -24.42 5.63
C LEU A 424 5.91 -24.08 4.42
N LEU A 425 7.01 -23.34 4.58
CA LEU A 425 7.96 -23.08 3.49
C LEU A 425 8.62 -24.37 3.01
N HIS A 426 9.07 -25.22 3.93
CA HIS A 426 9.64 -26.53 3.59
C HIS A 426 8.62 -27.41 2.87
N ARG A 427 7.35 -27.38 3.28
CA ARG A 427 6.28 -28.10 2.58
C ARG A 427 6.01 -27.52 1.20
N ALA A 428 5.90 -26.20 1.07
CA ALA A 428 5.60 -25.50 -0.18
C ALA A 428 6.68 -25.75 -1.25
N LEU A 429 7.97 -25.73 -0.86
CA LEU A 429 9.09 -25.98 -1.77
C LEU A 429 9.22 -27.45 -2.20
N LEU A 430 8.65 -28.38 -1.45
CA LEU A 430 8.67 -29.82 -1.76
C LEU A 430 7.36 -30.30 -2.39
N VAL A 431 6.43 -29.40 -2.75
CA VAL A 431 5.23 -29.76 -3.48
C VAL A 431 5.62 -30.29 -4.86
N HIS A 432 4.99 -31.39 -5.28
CA HIS A 432 5.27 -32.04 -6.57
C HIS A 432 5.17 -31.06 -7.75
N ASP A 433 4.25 -30.10 -7.72
CA ASP A 433 4.07 -29.10 -8.77
C ASP A 433 5.35 -28.26 -9.00
N LEU A 434 6.13 -27.97 -7.96
CA LEU A 434 7.39 -27.24 -8.09
C LEU A 434 8.52 -28.09 -8.67
N GLN A 435 8.39 -29.42 -8.71
CA GLN A 435 9.35 -30.29 -9.40
C GLN A 435 9.27 -30.11 -10.93
N THR A 436 8.21 -29.47 -11.44
CA THR A 436 8.08 -29.15 -12.87
C THR A 436 8.76 -27.84 -13.27
N LEU A 437 9.30 -27.08 -12.31
CA LEU A 437 10.00 -25.82 -12.58
C LEU A 437 11.25 -26.04 -13.44
N SER A 438 11.46 -25.11 -14.35
CA SER A 438 12.69 -25.03 -15.15
C SER A 438 13.91 -24.67 -14.28
N PRO A 439 15.14 -24.96 -14.75
CA PRO A 439 16.36 -24.58 -14.03
C PRO A 439 16.45 -23.08 -13.72
N LEU A 440 15.97 -22.22 -14.64
CA LEU A 440 15.95 -20.76 -14.46
C LEU A 440 14.95 -20.32 -13.38
N GLU A 441 13.82 -21.01 -13.25
CA GLU A 441 12.85 -20.74 -12.19
C GLU A 441 13.36 -21.20 -10.82
N TRP A 442 14.08 -22.33 -10.77
CA TRP A 442 14.80 -22.76 -9.57
C TRP A 442 15.90 -21.77 -9.18
N GLU A 443 16.70 -21.31 -10.13
CA GLU A 443 17.67 -20.24 -9.91
C GLU A 443 16.99 -18.99 -9.34
N SER A 444 15.85 -18.60 -9.91
CA SER A 444 15.04 -17.51 -9.38
C SER A 444 14.53 -17.79 -7.96
N CYS A 445 14.18 -19.02 -7.61
CA CYS A 445 13.78 -19.40 -6.25
C CYS A 445 14.93 -19.16 -5.26
N PHE A 446 16.14 -19.60 -5.60
CA PHE A 446 17.32 -19.35 -4.77
C PHE A 446 17.58 -17.87 -4.59
N ASN A 447 17.61 -17.11 -5.70
CA ASN A 447 17.98 -15.69 -5.69
C ASN A 447 16.90 -14.77 -5.10
N LYS A 448 15.61 -15.10 -5.25
CA LYS A 448 14.51 -14.22 -4.83
C LYS A 448 13.84 -14.61 -3.51
N VAL A 449 14.06 -15.84 -3.03
CA VAL A 449 13.43 -16.36 -1.80
C VAL A 449 14.46 -16.86 -0.80
N LEU A 450 15.27 -17.86 -1.15
CA LEU A 450 16.10 -18.58 -0.18
C LEU A 450 17.33 -17.79 0.27
N PHE A 451 18.10 -17.20 -0.64
CA PHE A 451 19.26 -16.37 -0.26
C PHE A 451 18.85 -15.12 0.49
N PRO A 452 17.80 -14.36 0.06
CA PRO A 452 17.33 -13.22 0.83
C PRO A 452 16.80 -13.61 2.22
N LEU A 453 16.12 -14.76 2.34
CA LEU A 453 15.71 -15.31 3.63
C LEU A 453 16.91 -15.55 4.55
N LEU A 454 17.93 -16.25 4.08
CA LEU A 454 19.12 -16.54 4.86
C LEU A 454 19.87 -15.27 5.24
N ALA A 455 20.03 -14.33 4.29
CA ALA A 455 20.64 -13.03 4.56
C ALA A 455 19.89 -12.28 5.67
N LYS A 456 18.56 -12.28 5.65
CA LYS A 456 17.74 -11.67 6.69
C LYS A 456 17.84 -12.40 8.04
N LEU A 457 17.86 -13.73 8.06
CA LEU A 457 18.01 -14.51 9.29
C LEU A 457 19.36 -14.33 9.99
N LEU A 458 20.39 -13.81 9.30
CA LEU A 458 21.68 -13.43 9.89
C LEU A 458 21.61 -12.09 10.64
N GLU A 459 20.58 -11.26 10.40
CA GLU A 459 20.35 -10.03 11.14
C GLU A 459 19.82 -10.32 12.57
N ASN A 460 19.99 -9.36 13.49
CA ASN A 460 19.50 -9.49 14.86
C ASN A 460 18.00 -9.16 14.95
N ILE A 461 17.16 -10.07 14.43
CA ILE A 461 15.70 -9.90 14.33
C ILE A 461 15.01 -9.93 15.71
N SER A 462 15.41 -10.86 16.58
CA SER A 462 14.78 -11.06 17.89
C SER A 462 15.85 -11.16 18.98
N PRO A 463 16.30 -10.03 19.55
CA PRO A 463 17.31 -10.03 20.61
C PRO A 463 16.84 -10.75 21.88
N ASN A 464 15.54 -10.91 22.05
CA ASN A 464 14.92 -11.56 23.22
C ASN A 464 14.91 -13.11 23.14
N ASP A 465 15.22 -13.69 21.98
CA ASP A 465 15.19 -15.15 21.75
C ASP A 465 16.36 -15.63 20.88
N PRO A 466 17.61 -15.56 21.38
CA PRO A 466 18.79 -15.93 20.61
C PRO A 466 18.82 -17.43 20.24
N PHE A 467 18.39 -18.31 21.15
CA PHE A 467 18.36 -19.76 20.93
C PHE A 467 17.33 -20.17 19.88
N GLY A 468 16.10 -19.64 19.96
CA GLY A 468 15.08 -19.92 18.95
C GLY A 468 15.45 -19.35 17.58
N MET A 469 16.17 -18.24 17.52
CA MET A 469 16.73 -17.71 16.27
C MET A 469 17.84 -18.61 15.69
N GLU A 470 18.69 -19.20 16.53
CA GLU A 470 19.70 -20.16 16.07
C GLU A 470 19.07 -21.42 15.49
N GLU A 471 18.04 -21.96 16.16
CA GLU A 471 17.25 -23.07 15.64
C GLU A 471 16.60 -22.71 14.28
N THR A 472 16.05 -21.49 14.17
CA THR A 472 15.46 -20.97 12.93
C THR A 472 16.51 -20.92 11.80
N ARG A 473 17.72 -20.43 12.09
CA ARG A 473 18.86 -20.40 11.14
C ARG A 473 19.27 -21.81 10.70
N MET A 474 19.44 -22.75 11.63
CA MET A 474 19.81 -24.13 11.31
C MET A 474 18.76 -24.81 10.42
N ARG A 475 17.47 -24.61 10.71
CA ARG A 475 16.37 -25.11 9.89
C ARG A 475 16.35 -24.47 8.50
N GLY A 476 16.62 -23.17 8.40
CA GLY A 476 16.74 -22.46 7.12
C GLY A 476 17.90 -22.98 6.25
N ILE A 477 19.07 -23.23 6.84
CA ILE A 477 20.22 -23.81 6.13
C ILE A 477 19.90 -25.25 5.70
N THR A 478 19.29 -26.05 6.59
CA THR A 478 18.88 -27.42 6.26
C THR A 478 17.90 -27.46 5.09
N LEU A 479 16.96 -26.51 5.04
CA LEU A 479 16.04 -26.36 3.91
C LEU A 479 16.79 -26.07 2.61
N LEU A 480 17.73 -25.13 2.61
CA LEU A 480 18.56 -24.83 1.44
C LEU A 480 19.28 -26.09 0.95
N CYS A 481 19.98 -26.80 1.85
CA CYS A 481 20.71 -28.01 1.49
C CYS A 481 19.81 -29.07 0.86
N LYS A 482 18.61 -29.29 1.41
CA LYS A 482 17.67 -30.28 0.86
C LYS A 482 17.19 -29.91 -0.55
N VAL A 483 16.85 -28.64 -0.76
CA VAL A 483 16.37 -28.15 -2.05
C VAL A 483 17.49 -28.13 -3.10
N SER A 484 18.75 -27.92 -2.71
CA SER A 484 19.90 -28.00 -3.64
C SER A 484 20.31 -29.43 -4.02
N ILE A 485 19.91 -30.43 -3.22
CA ILE A 485 20.23 -31.85 -3.45
C ILE A 485 19.08 -32.60 -4.15
N SER A 486 17.86 -32.05 -4.10
CA SER A 486 16.67 -32.55 -4.81
C SER A 486 16.67 -32.06 -6.24
#